data_AF-N9MYJ8-F1
#
_entry.id   AF-N9MYJ8-F1
#
_cell.length_a   1.000
_cell.length_b   1.000
_cell.length_c   1.000
_cell.angle_alpha   90.00
_cell.angle_beta   90.00
_cell.angle_gamma   90.00
#
_symmetry.space_group_name_H-M   'P 1'
#
loop_
_entity.id
_entity.type
_entity.pdbx_description
1 polymer ?
#
loop_
_entity_poly.entity_id
_entity_poly.type
_entity_poly.pdbx_seq_one_letter_code
_entity_poly.pdbx_strand_id
1 'polypeptide(L)'
;MANFHELNAPLCYELIELMQRDLPITHVLPNGDVGALYYIIKESGVRNTYLNQLMDGLEKRKNNGTAYPLSITHSNMDALYKAVSMYLDKCFELTSTLQSLGEVT
;
A
#
# COMPACT_ATOMS: atom_id res chain seq x y z
N MET A 1 -8.53 -17.96 -12.24
CA MET A 1 -7.20 -17.45 -12.64
C MET A 1 -6.93 -16.24 -11.78
N ALA A 2 -6.43 -16.45 -10.55
CA ALA A 2 -6.36 -15.39 -9.54
C ALA A 2 -4.94 -14.81 -9.50
N ASN A 3 -4.75 -13.60 -10.01
CA ASN A 3 -3.49 -12.87 -9.87
C ASN A 3 -3.72 -11.41 -10.26
N PHE A 4 -3.81 -10.51 -9.28
CA PHE A 4 -3.00 -9.28 -9.24
C PHE A 4 -3.26 -8.35 -8.04
N HIS A 5 -4.34 -8.51 -7.28
CA HIS A 5 -4.79 -7.44 -6.36
C HIS A 5 -5.06 -7.85 -4.91
N GLU A 6 -5.39 -9.12 -4.63
CA GLU A 6 -5.65 -9.61 -3.26
C GLU A 6 -4.39 -9.74 -2.38
N LEU A 7 -3.19 -9.86 -2.97
CA LEU A 7 -1.97 -10.22 -2.25
C LEU A 7 -1.47 -9.14 -1.26
N ASN A 8 -1.85 -7.88 -1.44
CA ASN A 8 -1.34 -6.78 -0.62
C ASN A 8 -2.33 -6.30 0.45
N ALA A 9 -3.53 -6.89 0.53
CA ALA A 9 -4.53 -6.53 1.54
C ALA A 9 -4.01 -6.66 2.98
N PRO A 10 -3.22 -7.69 3.36
CA PRO A 10 -2.65 -7.78 4.70
C PRO A 10 -1.82 -6.55 5.08
N LEU A 11 -0.96 -6.08 4.18
CA LEU A 11 -0.15 -4.87 4.41
C LEU A 11 -1.02 -3.61 4.49
N CYS A 12 -2.09 -3.52 3.71
CA CYS A 12 -3.03 -2.40 3.80
C CYS A 12 -3.65 -2.31 5.20
N TYR A 13 -4.11 -3.44 5.74
CA TYR A 13 -4.68 -3.48 7.09
C TYR A 13 -3.64 -3.16 8.16
N GLU A 14 -2.44 -3.72 8.06
CA GLU A 14 -1.35 -3.40 8.98
C GLU A 14 -1.04 -1.89 9.00
N LEU A 15 -0.95 -1.25 7.83
CA LEU A 15 -0.69 0.19 7.74
C LEU A 15 -1.83 1.00 8.35
N ILE A 16 -3.08 0.62 8.14
CA ILE A 16 -4.24 1.26 8.77
C ILE A 16 -4.17 1.13 10.29
N GLU A 17 -3.88 -0.06 10.82
CA GLU A 17 -3.72 -0.29 12.25
C GLU A 17 -2.55 0.52 12.84
N LEU A 18 -1.44 0.63 12.11
CA LEU A 18 -0.33 1.47 12.52
C LEU A 18 -0.76 2.94 12.59
N MET A 19 -1.47 3.46 11.59
CA MET A 19 -1.94 4.85 11.56
C MET A 19 -2.96 5.19 12.65
N GLN A 20 -3.57 4.20 13.31
CA GLN A 20 -4.48 4.39 14.45
C GLN A 20 -3.75 4.51 15.81
N ARG A 21 -2.43 4.31 15.86
CA ARG A 21 -1.62 4.43 17.08
C ARG A 21 -1.10 5.86 17.26
N ASP A 22 -0.49 6.12 18.42
CA ASP A 22 0.16 7.40 18.70
C ASP A 22 1.34 7.66 17.75
N LEU A 23 1.30 8.80 17.04
CA LEU A 23 2.32 9.24 16.10
C LEU A 23 3.39 10.10 16.80
N PRO A 24 4.66 10.09 16.34
CA PRO A 24 5.16 9.47 15.11
C PRO A 24 5.51 7.98 15.25
N ILE A 25 5.37 7.24 14.16
CA ILE A 25 5.69 5.82 14.08
C ILE A 25 6.83 5.61 13.10
N THR A 26 7.79 4.79 13.50
CA THR A 26 8.76 4.20 12.57
C THR A 26 8.48 2.70 12.48
N HIS A 27 8.16 2.23 11.28
CA HIS A 27 7.90 0.83 11.00
C HIS A 27 8.87 0.35 9.92
N VAL A 28 9.55 -0.77 10.14
CA VAL A 28 10.52 -1.31 9.17
C VAL A 28 9.82 -2.32 8.29
N LEU A 29 9.59 -1.93 7.03
CA LEU A 29 9.00 -2.81 6.03
C LEU A 29 10.04 -3.86 5.60
N PRO A 30 9.76 -5.17 5.76
CA PRO A 30 10.61 -6.22 5.22
C PRO A 30 10.54 -6.23 3.68
N ASN A 31 11.44 -6.98 3.04
CA ASN A 31 11.65 -6.96 1.59
C ASN A 31 10.38 -7.19 0.76
N GLY A 32 9.49 -8.09 1.20
CA GLY A 32 8.21 -8.34 0.52
C GLY A 32 7.28 -7.12 0.55
N ASP A 33 7.21 -6.47 1.71
CA ASP A 33 6.29 -5.36 1.96
C ASP A 33 6.76 -4.06 1.30
N VAL A 34 8.07 -3.92 1.05
CA VAL A 34 8.61 -2.81 0.23
C VAL A 34 8.03 -2.84 -1.18
N GLY A 35 8.00 -4.02 -1.81
CA GLY A 35 7.40 -4.20 -3.13
C GLY A 35 5.90 -3.98 -3.10
N ALA A 36 5.21 -4.54 -2.11
CA ALA A 36 3.78 -4.36 -1.92
C ALA A 36 3.40 -2.88 -1.77
N LEU A 37 4.06 -2.14 -0.87
CA LEU A 37 3.77 -0.72 -0.66
C LEU A 37 4.02 0.13 -1.91
N TYR A 38 5.06 -0.17 -2.68
CA TYR A 38 5.29 0.51 -3.96
C TYR A 38 4.09 0.34 -4.90
N TYR A 39 3.55 -0.88 -5.03
CA TYR A 39 2.39 -1.13 -5.88
C TYR A 39 1.10 -0.53 -5.32
N ILE A 40 0.88 -0.60 -4.00
CA ILE A 40 -0.27 0.04 -3.34
C ILE A 40 -0.31 1.53 -3.69
N ILE A 41 0.79 2.25 -3.46
CA ILE A 41 0.83 3.70 -3.73
C ILE A 41 0.67 3.97 -5.23
N LYS A 42 1.39 3.23 -6.08
CA LYS A 42 1.32 3.39 -7.55
C LYS A 42 -0.10 3.22 -8.08
N GLU A 43 -0.81 2.19 -7.63
CA GLU A 43 -2.15 1.84 -8.12
C GLU A 43 -3.28 2.66 -7.47
N SER A 44 -3.01 3.31 -6.34
CA SER A 44 -3.98 4.16 -5.64
C SER A 44 -4.45 5.38 -6.45
N GLY A 45 -3.64 5.85 -7.40
CA GLY A 45 -3.90 7.08 -8.15
C GLY A 45 -3.81 8.39 -7.35
N VAL A 46 -3.44 8.33 -6.07
CA VAL A 46 -3.30 9.51 -5.21
C VAL A 46 -2.05 10.30 -5.59
N ARG A 47 -2.24 11.57 -5.95
CA ARG A 47 -1.13 12.50 -6.23
C ARG A 47 -0.79 13.29 -4.98
N ASN A 48 0.39 13.03 -4.41
CA ASN A 48 0.90 13.76 -3.26
C ASN A 48 2.44 13.75 -3.27
N THR A 49 3.08 14.87 -2.93
CA THR A 49 4.54 15.00 -2.95
C THR A 49 5.26 14.02 -2.03
N TYR A 50 4.73 13.77 -0.83
CA TYR A 50 5.28 12.77 0.09
C TYR A 50 5.19 11.36 -0.51
N LEU A 51 4.04 11.00 -1.11
CA LEU A 51 3.86 9.70 -1.74
C LEU A 51 4.83 9.49 -2.90
N ASN A 52 5.06 10.53 -3.72
CA ASN A 52 6.04 10.46 -4.81
C ASN A 52 7.46 10.21 -4.28
N GLN A 53 7.87 10.94 -3.24
CA GLN A 53 9.18 10.74 -2.60
C GLN A 53 9.31 9.35 -1.96
N LEU A 54 8.24 8.88 -1.33
CA LEU A 54 8.17 7.54 -0.76
C LEU A 54 8.30 6.47 -1.85
N MET A 55 7.59 6.63 -2.98
CA MET A 55 7.72 5.73 -4.14
C MET A 55 9.14 5.67 -4.68
N ASP A 56 9.82 6.80 -4.86
CA ASP A 56 11.21 6.84 -5.31
C ASP A 56 12.15 6.09 -4.35
N GLY A 57 11.88 6.21 -3.05
CA GLY A 57 12.61 5.49 -1.99
C GLY A 57 12.37 3.99 -2.04
N LEU A 58 11.11 3.57 -2.19
CA LEU A 58 10.72 2.16 -2.28
C LEU A 58 11.25 1.51 -3.56
N GLU A 59 11.19 2.20 -4.69
CA GLU A 59 11.67 1.69 -5.99
C GLU A 59 13.16 1.33 -5.94
N LYS A 60 13.98 2.20 -5.34
CA LYS A 60 15.42 1.96 -5.15
C LYS A 60 15.71 0.73 -4.29
N ARG A 61 14.80 0.36 -3.39
CA ARG A 61 15.00 -0.77 -2.45
C ARG A 61 14.31 -2.06 -2.91
N LYS A 62 13.21 -1.97 -3.64
CA LYS A 62 12.45 -3.11 -4.18
C LYS A 62 13.35 -4.01 -5.02
N ASN A 63 14.17 -3.41 -5.89
CA ASN A 63 15.04 -4.17 -6.79
C ASN A 63 16.25 -4.81 -6.07
N ASN A 64 16.61 -4.29 -4.90
CA ASN A 64 17.78 -4.72 -4.13
C ASN A 64 17.40 -5.62 -2.94
N GLY A 65 16.12 -5.94 -2.75
CA GLY A 65 15.66 -6.75 -1.62
C GLY A 65 16.13 -6.18 -0.28
N THR A 66 15.95 -4.88 -0.07
CA THR A 66 16.37 -4.18 1.15
C THR A 66 15.16 -3.65 1.90
N ALA A 67 15.14 -3.84 3.22
CA ALA A 67 14.09 -3.31 4.09
C ALA A 67 14.00 -1.78 3.98
N TYR A 68 12.82 -1.21 4.24
CA TYR A 68 12.58 0.23 4.16
C TYR A 68 12.01 0.76 5.50
N PRO A 69 12.69 1.71 6.18
CA PRO A 69 12.12 2.35 7.36
C PRO A 69 11.06 3.35 6.92
N LEU A 70 9.80 2.97 7.08
CA LEU A 70 8.65 3.83 6.86
C LEU A 70 8.43 4.71 8.09
N SER A 71 8.45 6.02 7.88
CA SER A 71 8.09 6.99 8.92
C SER A 71 6.71 7.57 8.64
N ILE A 72 5.82 7.41 9.62
CA ILE A 72 4.45 7.93 9.61
C ILE A 72 4.37 9.03 10.66
N THR A 73 3.98 10.22 10.24
CA THR A 73 3.83 11.42 11.04
C THR A 73 2.46 12.04 10.80
N HIS A 74 2.03 12.93 11.68
CA HIS A 74 0.77 13.66 11.49
C HIS A 74 0.68 14.39 10.14
N SER A 75 1.81 14.84 9.58
CA SER A 75 1.84 15.58 8.31
C SER A 75 1.72 14.69 7.06
N ASN A 76 2.00 13.39 7.17
CA ASN A 76 2.01 12.48 6.01
C ASN A 76 0.98 11.34 6.10
N MET A 77 0.42 11.11 7.31
CA MET A 77 -0.55 10.06 7.58
C MET A 77 -1.75 10.14 6.64
N ASP A 78 -2.36 11.31 6.47
CA ASP A 78 -3.56 11.46 5.63
C ASP A 78 -3.32 11.05 4.17
N ALA A 79 -2.13 11.38 3.64
CA ALA A 79 -1.77 11.01 2.28
C ALA A 79 -1.57 9.50 2.15
N LEU A 80 -0.87 8.88 3.11
CA LEU A 80 -0.66 7.44 3.14
C LEU A 80 -1.98 6.69 3.31
N TYR A 81 -2.81 7.11 4.27
CA TYR A 81 -4.13 6.55 4.52
C TYR A 81 -5.00 6.60 3.26
N LYS A 82 -5.08 7.77 2.62
CA LYS A 82 -5.85 7.94 1.38
C LYS A 82 -5.37 6.98 0.28
N ALA A 83 -4.06 6.82 0.10
CA ALA A 83 -3.51 5.91 -0.91
C ALA A 83 -3.87 4.45 -0.62
N VAL A 84 -3.73 4.02 0.64
CA VAL A 84 -4.08 2.66 1.08
C VAL A 84 -5.58 2.39 0.90
N SER A 85 -6.44 3.31 1.32
CA SER A 85 -7.90 3.18 1.17
C SER A 85 -8.31 3.10 -0.30
N MET A 86 -7.81 4.00 -1.16
CA MET A 86 -8.16 3.97 -2.59
C MET A 86 -7.68 2.70 -3.30
N TYR A 87 -6.53 2.15 -2.89
CA TYR A 87 -6.07 0.87 -3.41
C TYR A 87 -7.02 -0.27 -3.00
N LEU A 88 -7.43 -0.32 -1.72
CA LEU A 88 -8.38 -1.33 -1.24
C LEU A 88 -9.72 -1.24 -1.97
N ASP A 89 -10.28 -0.04 -2.14
CA ASP A 89 -11.54 0.19 -2.85
C ASP A 89 -11.47 -0.36 -4.29
N LYS A 90 -10.38 -0.08 -5.00
CA LYS A 90 -10.12 -0.61 -6.35
C LYS A 90 -10.05 -2.14 -6.37
N CYS A 91 -9.43 -2.75 -5.36
CA CYS A 91 -9.39 -4.21 -5.24
C CYS A 91 -10.79 -4.79 -5.02
N PHE A 92 -11.60 -4.20 -4.15
CA PHE A 92 -12.97 -4.64 -3.90
C PHE A 92 -13.85 -4.54 -5.15
N GLU A 93 -13.77 -3.43 -5.89
CA GLU A 93 -14.48 -3.24 -7.16
C GLU A 93 -14.09 -4.32 -8.18
N LEU A 94 -12.81 -4.61 -8.33
CA LEU A 94 -12.33 -5.64 -9.25
C LEU A 94 -12.84 -7.03 -8.84
N THR A 95 -12.71 -7.42 -7.56
CA THR A 95 -13.18 -8.72 -7.07
C THR A 95 -14.69 -8.87 -7.27
N SER A 96 -15.48 -7.84 -6.95
CA SER A 96 -16.94 -7.86 -7.15
C SER A 96 -17.32 -8.01 -8.64
N THR A 97 -16.57 -7.36 -9.53
CA THR A 97 -16.75 -7.46 -10.98
C THR A 97 -16.45 -8.88 -11.46
N LEU A 98 -15.32 -9.45 -11.05
CA LEU A 98 -14.93 -10.80 -11.48
C LEU A 98 -15.86 -11.89 -10.91
N GLN A 99 -16.38 -11.72 -9.68
CA GLN A 99 -17.42 -12.57 -9.12
C GLN A 99 -18.71 -12.51 -9.95
N SER A 100 -19.13 -11.31 -10.38
CA SER A 100 -20.31 -11.14 -11.23
C SER A 100 -20.16 -11.80 -12.62
N LEU A 101 -18.92 -11.95 -13.10
CA LEU A 101 -18.58 -12.61 -14.36
C LEU A 101 -18.36 -14.13 -14.20
N GLY A 102 -18.42 -14.66 -12.97
CA GLY A 102 -18.18 -16.08 -12.68
C GLY A 102 -16.72 -16.52 -12.80
N GLU A 103 -15.78 -15.57 -12.80
CA GLU A 103 -14.33 -15.84 -12.97
C GLU A 103 -13.62 -16.16 -11.64
N VAL A 104 -14.26 -15.83 -10.52
CA VAL A 104 -13.81 -16.10 -9.14
C VAL A 104 -15.03 -16.49 -8.31
N THR A 105 -14.87 -17.47 -7.41
CA THR A 105 -15.91 -17.98 -6.51
C THR A 105 -15.67 -17.52 -5.08
#